data_AF-A0AA87Q600-F1
#
_entry.id   AF-A0AA87Q600-F1
#
_cell.length_a   1.000
_cell.length_b   1.000
_cell.length_c   1.000
_cell.angle_alpha   90.00
_cell.angle_beta   90.00
_cell.angle_gamma   90.00
#
_symmetry.space_group_name_H-M   'P 1'
#
loop_
_entity.id
_entity.type
_entity.pdbx_description
1 polymer ?
#
loop_
_entity_poly.entity_id
_entity_poly.type
_entity_poly.pdbx_seq_one_letter_code
_entity_poly.pdbx_strand_id
1 'polypeptide(L)' 'MEMGAIWTVKDVEENFVRVLEMARTVGPQRISHDTGIFVLKIEDDFTKPDATELLMKLRPKS' A
#
# COMPACT_ATOMS: atom_id res chain seq x y z
N MET A 1 19.76 3.62 -3.09
CA MET A 1 18.96 2.90 -2.09
C MET A 1 17.76 3.77 -1.78
N GLU A 2 16.59 3.47 -2.36
CA GLU A 2 15.36 4.18 -2.03
C GLU A 2 14.98 3.82 -0.59
N MET A 3 15.31 4.70 0.35
CA MET A 3 14.81 4.62 1.72
C MET A 3 13.32 4.97 1.64
N GLY A 4 12.46 3.95 1.50
CA GLY A 4 11.01 4.15 1.56
C GLY A 4 10.65 4.96 2.79
N ALA A 5 9.81 5.97 2.62
CA ALA A 5 9.45 6.93 3.67
C ALA A 5 9.00 6.19 4.94
N ILE A 6 9.65 6.51 6.08
CA ILE A 6 9.24 6.01 7.39
C ILE A 6 8.23 7.01 7.95
N TRP A 7 7.01 6.54 8.20
CA TRP A 7 5.92 7.34 8.73
C TRP A 7 6.01 7.43 10.26
N THR A 8 5.69 8.56 10.87
CA THR A 8 5.38 8.57 12.31
C THR A 8 3.92 8.13 12.53
N VAL A 9 3.56 7.72 13.75
CA VAL A 9 2.16 7.41 14.08
C VAL A 9 1.24 8.58 13.75
N LYS A 10 1.65 9.81 14.08
CA LYS A 10 0.89 11.02 13.79
C LYS A 10 0.67 11.22 12.28
N ASP A 11 1.71 11.00 11.46
CA ASP A 11 1.57 11.12 10.00
C ASP A 11 0.56 10.09 9.45
N VAL A 12 0.57 8.87 10.00
CA VAL A 12 -0.38 7.82 9.64
C VAL A 12 -1.80 8.19 10.05
N GLU A 13 -2.01 8.77 11.24
CA GLU A 13 -3.33 9.22 11.68
C GLU A 13 -3.91 10.29 10.75
N GLU A 14 -3.08 11.25 10.33
CA GLU A 14 -3.50 12.34 9.43
C GLU A 14 -3.65 11.89 7.97
N ASN A 15 -2.97 10.81 7.56
CA ASN A 15 -2.87 10.38 6.16
C ASN A 15 -3.25 8.91 5.95
N PHE A 16 -4.09 8.34 6.81
CA PHE A 16 -4.31 6.89 6.88
C PHE A 16 -4.66 6.26 5.52
N VAL A 17 -5.60 6.87 4.79
CA VAL A 17 -6.02 6.41 3.45
C VAL A 17 -4.84 6.37 2.48
N ARG A 18 -4.01 7.40 2.45
CA ARG A 18 -2.84 7.50 1.58
C ARG A 18 -1.80 6.42 1.92
N VAL A 19 -1.61 6.14 3.20
CA VAL A 19 -0.69 5.07 3.66
C VAL A 19 -1.18 3.71 3.18
N LEU A 20 -2.48 3.44 3.21
CA LEU A 20 -3.07 2.22 2.64
C LEU A 20 -2.88 2.13 1.13
N GLU A 21 -3.08 3.24 0.40
CA GLU A 21 -2.86 3.27 -1.05
C GLU A 21 -1.39 3.04 -1.42
N MET A 22 -0.46 3.64 -0.68
CA MET A 22 0.97 3.38 -0.86
C MET A 22 1.33 1.94 -0.51
N ALA A 23 0.73 1.36 0.53
CA ALA A 23 0.91 -0.05 0.87
C ALA A 23 0.47 -0.97 -0.27
N ARG A 24 -0.62 -0.62 -0.97
CA ARG A 24 -1.14 -1.36 -2.13
C ARG A 24 -0.31 -1.18 -3.40
N THR A 25 0.19 0.02 -3.65
CA THR A 25 0.79 0.39 -4.95
C THR A 25 2.31 0.31 -4.97
N VAL A 26 2.96 0.66 -3.87
CA VAL A 26 4.43 0.71 -3.73
C VAL A 26 4.95 -0.46 -2.88
N GLY A 27 4.08 -1.07 -2.07
CA GLY A 27 4.41 -2.18 -1.17
C GLY A 27 4.47 -1.76 0.30
N PRO A 28 4.92 -2.64 1.21
CA PRO A 28 4.78 -2.45 2.65
C PRO A 28 5.34 -1.13 3.17
N GLN A 29 4.59 -0.46 4.06
CA GLN A 29 4.94 0.83 4.65
C GLN A 29 5.49 0.65 6.07
N ARG A 30 6.53 1.40 6.43
CA ARG A 30 7.15 1.36 7.75
C ARG A 30 6.65 2.52 8.61
N ILE A 31 6.26 2.23 9.85
CA ILE A 31 5.72 3.20 10.80
C ILE A 31 6.60 3.18 12.06
N SER A 32 7.18 4.32 12.39
CA SER A 32 7.99 4.51 13.59
C SER A 32 7.12 4.98 14.76
N HIS A 33 7.29 4.33 15.90
CA HIS A 33 6.67 4.66 17.18
C HIS A 33 7.72 4.53 18.31
N ASP A 34 7.45 5.11 19.48
CA ASP A 34 8.34 5.03 20.63
C ASP A 34 8.66 3.60 21.07
N THR A 35 7.77 2.65 20.78
CA THR A 35 7.95 1.23 21.09
C THR A 35 8.69 0.44 20.00
N GLY A 36 9.02 1.06 18.86
CA GLY A 36 9.72 0.42 17.75
C GLY A 36 9.13 0.72 16.37
N ILE A 37 9.59 -0.03 15.36
CA ILE A 37 9.16 0.11 13.96
C ILE A 37 8.16 -1.00 13.62
N PHE A 38 6.98 -0.59 13.16
CA PHE A 38 5.92 -1.46 12.67
C PHE A 38 5.89 -1.46 11.14
N VAL A 39 5.37 -2.54 10.54
CA VAL A 39 5.24 -2.68 9.09
C VAL A 39 3.78 -2.93 8.75
N LEU A 40 3.18 -2.00 8.00
CA LEU A 40 1.85 -2.16 7.41
C LEU A 40 2.01 -2.80 6.04
N LYS A 41 1.44 -3.99 5.87
CA LYS A 41 1.39 -4.72 4.61
C LYS A 41 -0.07 -4.96 4.23
N ILE A 42 -0.37 -4.91 2.94
CA ILE A 42 -1.63 -5.43 2.43
C ILE A 42 -1.50 -6.94 2.38
N GLU A 43 -2.46 -7.66 2.95
CA GLU A 43 -2.62 -9.08 2.65
C GLU A 43 -3.35 -9.19 1.31
N ASP A 44 -2.76 -9.94 0.38
CA ASP A 44 -3.36 -10.18 -0.93
C ASP A 44 -4.74 -10.82 -0.75
N ASP A 45 -5.77 -10.05 -1.09
CA ASP A 45 -7.14 -10.52 -1.16
C ASP A 45 -7.36 -11.05 -2.58
N PHE A 46 -6.97 -12.31 -2.80
CA PHE A 46 -7.13 -13.03 -4.07
C PHE A 46 -8.61 -13.19 -4.51
N THR A 47 -9.58 -12.72 -3.72
CA THR A 47 -10.99 -12.69 -4.12
C THR A 47 -11.33 -11.50 -5.01
N LYS A 48 -10.42 -10.51 -5.09
CA LYS A 48 -10.57 -9.34 -5.95
C LYS A 48 -9.70 -9.51 -7.20
N PRO A 49 -10.25 -9.26 -8.40
CA PRO A 49 -9.48 -9.41 -9.64
C PRO A 49 -8.27 -8.49 -9.61
N ASP A 50 -7.11 -9.03 -9.99
CA ASP A 50 -5.86 -8.28 -10.01
C ASP A 50 -5.99 -7.06 -10.93
N ALA A 51 -5.26 -5.97 -10.62
CA ALA A 51 -5.29 -4.77 -11.46
C ALA A 51 -4.92 -5.08 -12.91
N THR A 52 -4.03 -6.05 -13.13
CA THR A 52 -3.67 -6.57 -14.45
C THR A 52 -4.84 -7.26 -15.13
N GLU A 53 -5.62 -8.09 -14.41
CA GLU A 53 -6.81 -8.76 -14.94
C GLU A 53 -7.92 -7.78 -15.31
N LEU A 54 -8.12 -6.73 -14.52
CA LEU A 54 -9.09 -5.67 -14.81
C LEU A 54 -8.69 -4.89 -16.07
N LEU A 55 -7.41 -4.55 -16.22
CA LEU A 55 -6.88 -3.89 -17.41
C LEU A 55 -6.97 -4.78 -18.66
N MET A 56 -6.81 -6.09 -18.52
CA MET A 56 -7.04 -7.05 -19.61
C MET A 56 -8.51 -7.11 -20.04
N LYS A 57 -9.46 -7.02 -19.11
CA LYS A 57 -10.91 -7.00 -19.42
C LYS A 57 -11.37 -5.73 -20.12
N LEU A 58 -10.65 -4.62 -19.94
CA LEU A 58 -10.95 -3.32 -20.57
C LEU A 58 -10.32 -3.15 -21.95
N ARG A 59 -9.55 -4.12 -22.46
CA ARG A 59 -9.01 -4.01 -23.81
C ARG A 59 -10.15 -4.03 -24.83
N PRO A 60 -10.21 -3.07 -25.77
CA PRO A 60 -11.16 -3.12 -26.87
C PRO A 60 -10.92 -4.41 -27.66
N LYS A 61 -11.97 -5.20 -27.83
CA LYS A 61 -11.94 -6.35 -28.73
C LYS A 61 -11.87 -5.80 -30.15
N SER A 62 -10.70 -5.89 -30.76
CA SER A 62 -10.54 -5.64 -32.19
C SER A 62 -10.95 -6.86 -32.99
#